data_AF-A0A3B8KSR7-F1
#
_entry.id   AF-A0A3B8KSR7-F1
#
_cell.length_a   1.000
_cell.length_b   1.000
_cell.length_c   1.000
_cell.angle_alpha   90.00
_cell.angle_beta   90.00
_cell.angle_gamma   90.00
#
_symmetry.space_group_name_H-M   'P 1'
#
loop_
_entity.id
_entity.type
_entity.pdbx_description
1 polymer ?
#
loop_
_entity_poly.entity_id
_entity_poly.type
_entity_poly.pdbx_seq_one_letter_code
_entity_poly.pdbx_strand_id
1 'polypeptide(L)'
;HWEKPELGLYDHEGNKKTNIVWRGNGCHNFSPFIDLRPGCPDNTRLKALGGLRREGGLYLFTSADGIHWKLVQDKPVITNGYFDSQNIAFWDSTINKYRAYWRFFMPDDTRAIRTAISDDLLSWTDEQDLSYVDSPKQHMYTNNVIPYFRAPHIL
;
A
#
# COMPACT_ATOMS: atom_id res chain seq x y z
N HIS A 1 27.00 -12.23 0.68
CA HIS A 1 27.52 -11.09 1.47
C HIS A 1 26.63 -9.89 1.13
N TRP A 2 26.08 -9.19 2.12
CA TRP A 2 25.26 -7.98 1.91
C TRP A 2 25.89 -6.84 2.71
N GLU A 3 26.05 -5.68 2.06
CA GLU A 3 26.56 -4.46 2.67
C GLU A 3 25.47 -3.39 2.62
N LYS A 4 25.30 -2.66 3.72
CA LYS A 4 24.34 -1.57 3.80
C LYS A 4 24.80 -0.42 2.89
N PRO A 5 24.00 0.00 1.89
CA PRO A 5 24.42 1.05 0.98
C PRO A 5 24.38 2.43 1.65
N GLU A 6 25.35 3.28 1.33
CA GLU A 6 25.32 4.73 1.61
C GLU A 6 24.70 5.46 0.41
N LEU A 7 23.37 5.56 0.37
CA LEU A 7 22.62 6.13 -0.74
C LEU A 7 22.65 7.67 -0.75
N GLY A 8 22.60 8.29 0.44
CA GLY A 8 22.68 9.75 0.60
C GLY A 8 21.56 10.55 -0.08
N LEU A 9 20.41 9.92 -0.35
CA LEU A 9 19.25 10.60 -0.96
C LEU A 9 18.56 11.58 -0.01
N TYR A 10 18.57 11.28 1.29
CA TYR A 10 17.99 12.12 2.33
C TYR A 10 18.88 12.16 3.56
N ASP A 11 19.16 13.37 4.03
CA ASP A 11 19.94 13.59 5.26
C ASP A 11 19.11 13.25 6.51
N HIS A 12 19.79 12.70 7.53
CA HIS A 12 19.23 12.47 8.86
C HIS A 12 20.16 13.06 9.92
N GLU A 13 19.70 14.10 10.62
CA GLU A 13 20.46 14.77 11.70
C GLU A 13 21.90 15.17 11.29
N GLY A 14 22.05 15.65 10.05
CA GLY A 14 23.35 16.06 9.50
C GLY A 14 24.20 14.92 8.93
N ASN A 15 23.81 13.66 9.12
CA ASN A 15 24.45 12.51 8.47
C ASN A 15 23.93 12.34 7.04
N LYS A 16 24.85 12.34 6.07
CA LYS A 16 24.58 12.08 4.63
C LYS A 16 24.83 10.63 4.21
N LYS A 17 25.46 9.82 5.06
CA LYS A 17 25.71 8.39 4.81
C LYS A 17 24.48 7.58 5.22
N THR A 18 23.36 7.87 4.58
CA THR A 18 22.05 7.26 4.89
C THR A 18 21.64 6.28 3.80
N ASN A 19 20.74 5.36 4.14
CA ASN A 19 20.08 4.44 3.21
C ASN A 19 18.57 4.73 3.13
N ILE A 20 18.16 5.97 3.42
CA ILE A 20 16.76 6.39 3.40
C ILE A 20 16.35 6.57 1.93
N VAL A 21 15.27 5.92 1.52
CA VAL A 21 14.76 5.92 0.13
C VAL A 21 13.54 6.81 -0.06
N TRP A 22 12.90 7.25 1.03
CA TRP A 22 11.75 8.15 0.98
C TRP A 22 11.63 8.99 2.26
N ARG A 23 11.23 10.25 2.10
CA ARG A 23 10.89 11.17 3.18
C ARG A 23 9.76 12.09 2.73
N GLY A 24 8.82 12.39 3.63
CA GLY A 24 7.63 13.21 3.34
C GLY A 24 6.34 12.43 3.60
N ASN A 25 5.26 12.80 2.91
CA ASN A 25 3.97 12.13 3.04
C ASN A 25 4.08 10.62 2.81
N GLY A 26 3.33 9.84 3.56
CA GLY A 26 3.31 8.38 3.44
C GLY A 26 4.54 7.64 3.95
N CYS A 27 5.50 8.30 4.60
CA CYS A 27 6.67 7.62 5.19
C CYS A 27 6.32 6.72 6.39
N HIS A 28 5.18 6.94 7.07
CA HIS A 28 4.78 6.18 8.25
C HIS A 28 4.49 4.69 7.97
N ASN A 29 3.91 4.39 6.81
CA ASN A 29 3.32 3.09 6.46
C ASN A 29 3.55 2.74 4.99
N PHE A 30 4.71 3.13 4.47
CA PHE A 30 5.07 2.95 3.07
C PHE A 30 5.11 1.45 2.72
N SER A 31 4.15 0.99 1.92
CA SER A 31 3.98 -0.43 1.59
C SER A 31 4.25 -0.66 0.10
N PRO A 32 5.48 -1.07 -0.28
CA PRO A 32 5.82 -1.33 -1.65
C PRO A 32 5.32 -2.71 -2.13
N PHE A 33 4.99 -2.80 -3.41
CA PHE A 33 4.63 -4.02 -4.10
C PHE A 33 5.15 -4.01 -5.54
N ILE A 34 5.30 -5.20 -6.13
CA ILE A 34 5.61 -5.37 -7.54
C ILE A 34 4.29 -5.39 -8.30
N ASP A 35 4.12 -4.51 -9.27
CA ASP A 35 2.98 -4.54 -10.16
C ASP A 35 3.13 -5.71 -11.16
N LEU A 36 2.22 -6.67 -11.03
CA LEU A 36 2.14 -7.86 -11.88
C LEU A 36 1.15 -7.70 -13.03
N ARG A 37 0.55 -6.52 -13.22
CA ARG A 37 -0.34 -6.25 -14.34
C ARG A 37 0.40 -6.51 -15.67
N PRO A 38 -0.18 -7.31 -16.58
CA PRO A 38 0.39 -7.50 -17.91
C PRO A 38 0.63 -6.16 -18.61
N GLY A 39 1.83 -5.98 -19.16
CA GLY A 39 2.23 -4.73 -19.84
C GLY A 39 2.57 -3.57 -18.90
N CYS A 40 2.74 -3.79 -17.58
CA CYS A 40 3.25 -2.75 -16.70
C CYS A 40 4.66 -2.28 -17.14
N PRO A 41 4.87 -0.96 -17.34
CA PRO A 41 6.18 -0.44 -17.73
C PRO A 41 7.24 -0.68 -16.65
N ASP A 42 8.41 -1.20 -17.03
CA ASP A 42 9.50 -1.53 -16.10
C ASP A 42 9.94 -0.34 -15.24
N ASN A 43 9.88 0.88 -15.79
CA ASN A 43 10.24 2.10 -15.07
C ASN A 43 9.25 2.53 -13.98
N THR A 44 8.10 1.87 -13.85
CA THR A 44 7.08 2.12 -12.82
C THR A 44 6.57 0.83 -12.17
N ARG A 45 7.32 -0.26 -12.34
CA ARG A 45 6.92 -1.61 -11.93
C ARG A 45 6.85 -1.78 -10.42
N LEU A 46 7.71 -1.08 -9.68
CA LEU A 46 7.58 -1.01 -8.23
C LEU A 46 6.61 0.12 -7.90
N LYS A 47 5.63 -0.19 -7.07
CA LYS A 47 4.61 0.76 -6.63
C LYS A 47 4.52 0.71 -5.12
N ALA A 48 4.00 1.76 -4.49
CA ALA A 48 3.70 1.73 -3.07
C ALA A 48 2.48 2.56 -2.76
N LEU A 49 1.75 2.16 -1.72
CA LEU A 49 0.80 3.02 -1.05
C LEU A 49 1.39 3.47 0.29
N GLY A 50 1.13 4.72 0.65
CA GLY A 50 1.51 5.25 1.95
C GLY A 50 0.78 6.55 2.23
N GLY A 51 0.43 6.80 3.47
CA GLY A 51 -0.21 8.04 3.89
C GLY A 51 -1.03 7.87 5.15
N LEU A 52 -1.34 8.98 5.79
CA LEU A 52 -2.20 9.01 6.98
C LEU A 52 -3.49 9.77 6.69
N ARG A 53 -4.55 9.50 7.46
CA ARG A 53 -5.78 10.29 7.37
C ARG A 53 -5.51 11.80 7.57
N ARG A 54 -4.62 12.17 8.48
CA ARG A 54 -4.20 13.57 8.71
C ARG A 54 -3.43 14.19 7.54
N GLU A 55 -2.89 13.37 6.64
CA GLU A 55 -2.23 13.79 5.39
C GLU A 55 -3.20 13.83 4.21
N GLY A 56 -4.49 13.53 4.43
CA GLY A 56 -5.54 13.48 3.42
C GLY A 56 -5.92 12.08 2.93
N GLY A 57 -5.06 11.08 3.13
CA GLY A 57 -5.31 9.70 2.70
C GLY A 57 -4.05 8.96 2.27
N LEU A 58 -4.21 7.86 1.53
CA LEU A 58 -3.11 7.10 0.92
C LEU A 58 -2.71 7.71 -0.41
N TYR A 59 -1.41 7.94 -0.57
CA TYR A 59 -0.77 8.38 -1.81
C TYR A 59 -0.16 7.19 -2.56
N LEU A 60 -0.11 7.32 -3.88
CA LEU A 60 0.52 6.33 -4.76
C LEU A 60 1.93 6.78 -5.15
N PHE A 61 2.88 5.87 -5.02
CA PHE A 61 4.27 6.06 -5.40
C PHE A 61 4.68 5.03 -6.45
N THR A 62 5.65 5.40 -7.27
CA THR A 62 6.28 4.49 -8.24
C THR A 62 7.79 4.58 -8.20
N SER A 63 8.45 3.49 -8.53
CA SER A 63 9.90 3.40 -8.69
C SER A 63 10.26 2.37 -9.76
N ALA A 64 11.42 2.56 -10.40
CA ALA A 64 12.00 1.58 -11.30
C ALA A 64 12.94 0.61 -10.56
N ASP A 65 13.57 1.06 -9.48
CA ASP A 65 14.68 0.38 -8.81
C ASP A 65 14.43 0.13 -7.30
N GLY A 66 13.33 0.64 -6.76
CA GLY A 66 12.97 0.50 -5.35
C GLY A 66 13.76 1.43 -4.43
N ILE A 67 14.60 2.29 -5.00
CA ILE A 67 15.47 3.23 -4.30
C ILE A 67 15.01 4.66 -4.56
N HIS A 68 14.75 5.00 -5.83
CA HIS A 68 14.29 6.32 -6.23
C HIS A 68 12.77 6.30 -6.45
N TRP A 69 12.04 6.79 -5.44
CA TRP A 69 10.59 6.84 -5.46
C TRP A 69 10.09 8.20 -5.93
N LYS A 70 8.96 8.20 -6.64
CA LYS A 70 8.25 9.40 -7.07
C LYS A 70 6.79 9.29 -6.66
N LEU A 71 6.24 10.40 -6.20
CA LEU A 71 4.80 10.55 -6.03
C LEU A 71 4.13 10.60 -7.40
N VAL A 72 3.05 9.84 -7.60
CA VAL A 72 2.33 9.82 -8.89
C VAL A 72 1.48 11.08 -9.09
N GLN A 73 0.87 11.58 -8.01
CA GLN A 73 0.10 12.82 -8.01
C GLN A 73 0.04 13.42 -6.60
N ASP A 74 -0.15 14.73 -6.50
CA ASP A 74 -0.20 15.46 -5.21
C ASP A 74 -1.48 15.23 -4.41
N LYS A 75 -2.37 14.33 -4.86
CA LYS A 75 -3.63 13.99 -4.20
C LYS A 75 -3.64 12.52 -3.78
N PRO A 76 -4.20 12.18 -2.60
CA PRO A 76 -4.38 10.79 -2.20
C PRO A 76 -5.33 10.07 -3.17
N VAL A 77 -5.07 8.77 -3.39
CA VAL A 77 -5.89 7.88 -4.24
C VAL A 77 -6.97 7.15 -3.45
N ILE A 78 -6.78 6.95 -2.15
CA ILE A 78 -7.79 6.40 -1.24
C ILE A 78 -7.90 7.33 -0.02
N THR A 79 -9.10 7.81 0.28
CA THR A 79 -9.34 8.81 1.34
C THR A 79 -10.24 8.32 2.45
N ASN A 80 -11.00 7.24 2.22
CA ASN A 80 -11.96 6.71 3.17
C ASN A 80 -11.35 5.66 4.12
N GLY A 81 -10.55 6.11 5.09
CA GLY A 81 -9.91 5.21 6.04
C GLY A 81 -9.13 5.93 7.13
N TYR A 82 -8.53 5.14 8.03
CA TYR A 82 -7.69 5.67 9.11
C TYR A 82 -6.20 5.62 8.76
N PHE A 83 -5.81 4.59 8.00
CA PHE A 83 -4.50 4.42 7.38
C PHE A 83 -3.29 4.31 8.30
N ASP A 84 -3.38 4.59 9.60
CA ASP A 84 -2.31 4.48 10.62
C ASP A 84 -1.75 3.06 10.89
N SER A 85 -1.96 2.14 9.96
CA SER A 85 -1.47 0.75 9.96
C SER A 85 -0.91 0.40 8.57
N GLN A 86 -0.51 -0.85 8.36
CA GLN A 86 -0.10 -1.30 7.03
C GLN A 86 -1.30 -1.37 6.07
N ASN A 87 -1.19 -0.69 4.92
CA ASN A 87 -2.20 -0.67 3.87
C ASN A 87 -1.57 -1.25 2.61
N ILE A 88 -2.21 -2.24 2.01
CA ILE A 88 -1.64 -2.98 0.88
C ILE A 88 -2.43 -2.72 -0.38
N ALA A 89 -1.77 -2.85 -1.52
CA ALA A 89 -2.39 -2.99 -2.83
C ALA A 89 -1.59 -3.97 -3.69
N PHE A 90 -2.26 -4.61 -4.63
CA PHE A 90 -1.64 -5.52 -5.60
C PHE A 90 -2.52 -5.67 -6.85
N TRP A 91 -1.93 -6.18 -7.92
CA TRP A 91 -2.68 -6.62 -9.10
C TRP A 91 -3.29 -8.00 -8.86
N ASP A 92 -4.63 -8.09 -8.94
CA ASP A 92 -5.40 -9.33 -8.83
C ASP A 92 -5.72 -9.86 -10.23
N SER A 93 -5.00 -10.90 -10.65
CA SER A 93 -5.17 -11.50 -11.97
C SER A 93 -6.49 -12.27 -12.13
N THR A 94 -7.20 -12.57 -11.05
CA THR A 94 -8.46 -13.33 -11.13
C THR A 94 -9.62 -12.45 -11.61
N ILE A 95 -9.57 -11.16 -11.29
CA ILE A 95 -10.56 -10.16 -11.70
C ILE A 95 -10.00 -9.12 -12.68
N ASN A 96 -8.70 -9.21 -13.02
CA ASN A 96 -7.97 -8.26 -13.86
C ASN A 96 -8.12 -6.81 -13.38
N LYS A 97 -7.97 -6.60 -12.08
CA LYS A 97 -8.03 -5.28 -11.44
C LYS A 97 -7.00 -5.21 -10.33
N TYR A 98 -6.67 -4.01 -9.90
CA TYR A 98 -5.99 -3.82 -8.63
C TYR A 98 -6.97 -4.00 -7.47
N ARG A 99 -6.46 -4.49 -6.36
CA ARG A 99 -7.17 -4.60 -5.10
C ARG A 99 -6.35 -3.95 -4.00
N ALA A 100 -7.01 -3.28 -3.07
CA ALA A 100 -6.38 -2.72 -1.88
C ALA A 100 -7.09 -3.19 -0.62
N TYR A 101 -6.36 -3.19 0.49
CA TYR A 101 -6.89 -3.48 1.81
C TYR A 101 -6.31 -2.52 2.85
N TRP A 102 -7.19 -1.94 3.65
CA TRP A 102 -6.83 -1.01 4.70
C TRP A 102 -7.75 -1.13 5.91
N ARG A 103 -7.29 -0.58 7.03
CA ARG A 103 -8.03 -0.59 8.28
C ARG A 103 -9.11 0.49 8.32
N PHE A 104 -10.27 0.14 8.87
CA PHE A 104 -11.32 1.07 9.27
C PHE A 104 -11.87 0.69 10.66
N PHE A 105 -12.88 1.42 11.12
CA PHE A 105 -13.63 1.09 12.34
C PHE A 105 -15.08 0.79 12.01
N MET A 106 -15.60 -0.29 12.59
CA MET A 106 -17.02 -0.61 12.60
C MET A 106 -17.80 0.38 13.50
N PRO A 107 -19.14 0.44 13.39
CA PRO A 107 -19.96 1.29 14.26
C PRO A 107 -19.81 1.00 15.78
N ASP A 108 -19.32 -0.18 16.15
CA ASP A 108 -19.06 -0.58 17.54
C ASP A 108 -17.60 -0.34 17.98
N ASP A 109 -16.86 0.51 17.25
CA ASP A 109 -15.44 0.83 17.47
C ASP A 109 -14.47 -0.37 17.35
N THR A 110 -14.94 -1.50 16.81
CA THR A 110 -14.06 -2.62 16.47
C THR A 110 -13.19 -2.27 15.27
N ARG A 111 -11.90 -2.59 15.33
CA ARG A 111 -10.99 -2.41 14.19
C ARG A 111 -11.23 -3.53 13.19
N ALA A 112 -11.50 -3.18 11.94
CA ALA A 112 -11.80 -4.12 10.87
C ALA A 112 -11.04 -3.72 9.59
N ILE A 113 -11.13 -4.58 8.57
CA ILE A 113 -10.45 -4.40 7.29
C ILE A 113 -11.48 -4.17 6.19
N ARG A 114 -11.22 -3.18 5.35
CA ARG A 114 -11.98 -2.84 4.15
C ARG A 114 -11.16 -3.14 2.91
N THR A 115 -11.83 -3.40 1.80
CA THR A 115 -11.24 -3.56 0.47
C THR A 115 -11.94 -2.68 -0.56
N ALA A 116 -11.27 -2.45 -1.68
CA ALA A 116 -11.81 -1.85 -2.89
C ALA A 116 -11.01 -2.33 -4.10
N ILE A 117 -11.53 -2.06 -5.29
CA ILE A 117 -10.90 -2.39 -6.56
C ILE A 117 -10.64 -1.14 -7.41
N SER A 118 -9.67 -1.24 -8.30
CA SER A 118 -9.30 -0.16 -9.22
C SER A 118 -8.77 -0.72 -10.55
N ASP A 119 -9.02 -0.03 -11.66
CA ASP A 119 -8.43 -0.36 -12.95
C ASP A 119 -7.04 0.29 -13.16
N ASP A 120 -6.74 1.37 -12.44
CA ASP A 120 -5.62 2.28 -12.72
C ASP A 120 -4.78 2.68 -11.49
N LEU A 121 -5.14 2.22 -10.28
CA LEU A 121 -4.61 2.61 -8.96
C LEU A 121 -4.89 4.07 -8.55
N LEU A 122 -5.57 4.85 -9.39
CA LEU A 122 -5.89 6.26 -9.14
C LEU A 122 -7.32 6.40 -8.64
N SER A 123 -8.24 5.66 -9.26
CA SER A 123 -9.67 5.68 -8.96
C SER A 123 -10.07 4.35 -8.33
N TRP A 124 -10.62 4.40 -7.12
CA TRP A 124 -11.03 3.21 -6.38
C TRP A 124 -12.56 3.17 -6.26
N THR A 125 -13.12 1.98 -6.46
CA THR A 125 -14.56 1.71 -6.49
C THR A 125 -14.88 0.42 -5.76
N ASP A 126 -16.16 0.11 -5.56
CA ASP A 126 -16.66 -1.10 -4.90
C ASP A 126 -16.02 -1.33 -3.52
N GLU A 127 -16.03 -0.28 -2.67
CA GLU A 127 -15.62 -0.40 -1.28
C GLU A 127 -16.50 -1.41 -0.53
N GLN A 128 -15.88 -2.39 0.11
CA GLN A 128 -16.55 -3.45 0.87
C GLN A 128 -15.80 -3.78 2.15
N ASP A 129 -16.53 -4.10 3.21
CA ASP A 129 -15.97 -4.50 4.50
C ASP A 129 -15.79 -6.03 4.54
N LEU A 130 -14.63 -6.49 5.01
CA LEU A 130 -14.40 -7.91 5.17
C LEU A 130 -15.26 -8.48 6.30
N SER A 131 -15.90 -9.60 6.01
CA SER A 131 -16.64 -10.40 6.99
C SER A 131 -15.92 -11.71 7.26
N TYR A 132 -15.93 -12.14 8.52
CA TYR A 132 -15.32 -13.40 8.96
C TYR A 132 -16.43 -14.21 9.62
N VAL A 133 -16.92 -15.24 8.91
CA VAL A 133 -18.17 -15.92 9.26
C VAL A 133 -18.07 -16.68 10.59
N ASP A 134 -17.03 -17.51 10.74
CA ASP A 134 -16.86 -18.41 11.90
C ASP A 134 -15.75 -17.94 12.86
N SER A 135 -15.51 -16.62 12.93
CA SER A 135 -14.48 -16.04 13.80
C SER A 135 -15.11 -15.24 14.95
N PRO A 136 -14.54 -15.27 16.16
CA PRO A 136 -14.89 -14.29 17.19
C PRO A 136 -14.58 -12.86 16.70
N LYS A 137 -15.22 -11.86 17.31
CA LYS A 137 -14.86 -10.45 17.09
C LYS A 137 -13.39 -10.23 17.48
N GLN A 138 -12.63 -9.61 16.59
CA GLN A 138 -11.23 -9.28 16.81
C GLN A 138 -10.93 -7.86 16.35
N HIS A 139 -10.05 -7.17 17.06
CA HIS A 139 -9.52 -5.89 16.62
C HIS A 139 -8.41 -6.10 15.59
N MET A 140 -8.76 -6.15 14.31
CA MET A 140 -7.81 -6.29 13.21
C MET A 140 -7.02 -4.99 13.04
N TYR A 141 -5.79 -4.96 13.56
CA TYR A 141 -4.94 -3.77 13.50
C TYR A 141 -4.14 -3.69 12.19
N THR A 142 -3.57 -4.80 11.73
CA THR A 142 -2.83 -4.89 10.46
C THR A 142 -3.46 -5.93 9.55
N ASN A 143 -3.16 -5.83 8.26
CA ASN A 143 -3.52 -6.84 7.28
C ASN A 143 -2.35 -7.05 6.30
N ASN A 144 -2.28 -8.25 5.73
CA ASN A 144 -1.41 -8.59 4.59
C ASN A 144 -2.16 -9.61 3.71
N VAL A 145 -3.40 -9.26 3.34
CA VAL A 145 -4.24 -10.10 2.47
C VAL A 145 -3.67 -10.07 1.06
N ILE A 146 -2.94 -11.11 0.69
CA ILE A 146 -2.36 -11.26 -0.66
C ILE A 146 -2.72 -12.64 -1.22
N PRO A 147 -2.86 -12.78 -2.55
CA PRO A 147 -3.13 -14.07 -3.16
C PRO A 147 -1.94 -15.00 -2.93
N TYR A 148 -2.21 -16.25 -2.57
CA TYR A 148 -1.17 -17.27 -2.55
C TYR A 148 -0.80 -17.61 -3.99
N PHE A 149 0.46 -17.40 -4.38
CA PHE A 149 0.90 -17.53 -5.79
C PHE A 149 0.64 -18.90 -6.43
N ARG A 150 0.51 -19.98 -5.63
CA ARG A 150 0.18 -21.33 -6.14
C ARG A 150 -1.33 -21.60 -6.20
N ALA A 151 -2.16 -20.76 -5.60
CA ALA A 151 -3.61 -20.87 -5.62
C ALA A 151 -4.27 -19.48 -5.59
N PRO A 152 -4.03 -18.64 -6.62
CA PRO A 152 -4.50 -17.26 -6.62
C PRO A 152 -6.03 -17.13 -6.65
N HIS A 153 -6.75 -18.21 -7.02
CA HIS A 153 -8.21 -18.28 -7.09
C HIS A 153 -8.90 -18.39 -5.72
N ILE A 154 -8.15 -18.50 -4.61
CA ILE A 154 -8.70 -18.68 -3.25
C ILE A 154 -8.87 -17.32 -2.52
N LEU A 155 -8.62 -16.20 -3.20
CA LEU A 155 -8.78 -14.88 -2.61
C LEU A 155 -10.25 -14.53 -2.32
#